data_AF-A0A1R3H687-F1
#
_entry.id   AF-A0A1R3H687-F1
#
_cell.length_a   1.000
_cell.length_b   1.000
_cell.length_c   1.000
_cell.angle_alpha   90.00
_cell.angle_beta   90.00
_cell.angle_gamma   90.00
#
_symmetry.space_group_name_H-M   'P 1'
#
loop_
_entity.id
_entity.type
_entity.pdbx_description
1 polymer ?
#
loop_
_entity_poly.entity_id
_entity_poly.type
_entity_poly.pdbx_seq_one_letter_code
_entity_poly.pdbx_strand_id
1 'polypeptide(L)'
;MPPEVLYCSAAVACSNQIYVLGGVCKLDTTCPDKVYGIHSHNSVFYFDGNNPEKGWSDVPPMQLGRAFHSAVTLGSKIYVFGGSSTSPEYLDINDLKSSWKLLPEPPLEDMSYPVVDSANHRILVHFKSNDSLYALNVDDNNWCLLKDDFGGWPDSESSVIVDNVLYSLSPYGAPGFFFFPQSDQISFFLRAHGLGGNETSSLVAYDLAENKRLPTRWLSRFQGYAPSTAYLVHTGGSNLCVVWHSVASNTLEYIKFCVTRDSSGEVHARDSESETQVSESETWLPIEAKKLQIDDSVIDANVCQISLL
;
A
#
# COMPACT_ATOMS: atom_id res chain seq x y z
N MET A 1 -6.31 17.34 12.77
CA MET A 1 -6.57 17.05 11.34
C MET A 1 -5.90 18.12 10.49
N PRO A 2 -5.53 17.82 9.23
CA PRO A 2 -5.15 18.87 8.29
C PRO A 2 -6.23 19.95 8.24
N PRO A 3 -5.88 21.20 7.85
CA PRO A 3 -6.81 22.33 7.92
C PRO A 3 -8.09 22.11 7.10
N GLU A 4 -8.03 21.21 6.11
CA GLU A 4 -9.10 20.93 5.17
C GLU A 4 -9.38 19.43 5.08
N VAL A 5 -10.66 19.07 5.14
CA VAL A 5 -11.10 17.68 4.95
C VAL A 5 -11.34 17.47 3.46
N LEU A 6 -10.37 16.85 2.78
CA LEU A 6 -10.42 16.60 1.35
C LEU A 6 -10.61 15.10 1.08
N TYR A 7 -11.71 14.74 0.41
CA TYR A 7 -11.99 13.35 0.03
C TYR A 7 -10.92 12.86 -0.95
N CYS A 8 -10.53 11.59 -0.87
CA CYS A 8 -9.63 10.97 -1.86
C CYS A 8 -8.26 11.69 -1.97
N SER A 9 -7.82 12.27 -0.85
CA SER A 9 -6.45 12.74 -0.64
C SER A 9 -5.50 11.56 -0.44
N ALA A 10 -4.21 11.78 -0.69
CA ALA A 10 -3.16 10.83 -0.32
C ALA A 10 -2.44 11.32 0.93
N ALA A 11 -1.92 10.39 1.74
CA ALA A 11 -1.07 10.72 2.86
C ALA A 11 0.18 9.83 2.85
N VAL A 12 1.31 10.41 3.24
CA VAL A 12 2.60 9.71 3.29
C VAL A 12 3.45 10.20 4.45
N ALA A 13 4.16 9.29 5.10
CA ALA A 13 5.27 9.65 5.96
C ALA A 13 6.57 9.85 5.17
N CYS A 14 7.27 10.95 5.44
CA CYS A 14 8.64 11.18 5.02
C CYS A 14 9.45 11.65 6.25
N SER A 15 10.45 10.86 6.66
CA SER A 15 11.14 11.07 7.94
C SER A 15 10.15 11.07 9.13
N ASN A 16 10.19 12.08 10.02
CA ASN A 16 9.27 12.18 11.16
C ASN A 16 8.08 13.13 10.88
N GLN A 17 7.72 13.27 9.61
CA GLN A 17 6.69 14.19 9.14
C GLN A 17 5.66 13.42 8.33
N ILE A 18 4.39 13.78 8.52
CA ILE A 18 3.27 13.25 7.76
C ILE A 18 2.83 14.33 6.79
N TYR A 19 2.66 13.97 5.52
CA TYR A 19 2.16 14.86 4.48
C TYR A 19 0.78 14.40 4.03
N VAL A 20 -0.12 15.35 3.78
CA VAL A 20 -1.45 15.11 3.17
C VAL A 20 -1.51 15.94 1.90
N LEU A 21 -1.87 15.29 0.79
CA LEU A 21 -1.78 15.84 -0.56
C LEU A 21 -3.14 15.79 -1.26
N GLY A 22 -3.50 16.93 -1.86
CA GLY A 22 -4.64 17.07 -2.75
C GLY A 22 -5.96 16.56 -2.19
N GLY A 23 -6.74 15.91 -3.03
CA GLY A 23 -8.10 15.45 -2.76
C GLY A 23 -9.15 16.27 -3.51
N VAL A 24 -10.41 15.98 -3.25
CA VAL A 24 -11.57 16.59 -3.92
C VAL A 24 -12.49 17.24 -2.90
N CYS A 25 -12.89 18.48 -3.17
CA CYS A 25 -13.96 19.15 -2.44
C CYS A 25 -15.30 18.91 -3.16
N LYS A 26 -16.35 18.58 -2.39
CA LYS A 26 -17.71 18.43 -2.91
C LYS A 26 -18.54 19.67 -2.57
N LEU A 27 -18.83 20.51 -3.55
CA LEU A 27 -19.92 21.51 -3.53
C LEU A 27 -19.98 22.39 -2.25
N ASP A 28 -18.83 22.81 -1.72
CA ASP A 28 -18.77 23.61 -0.51
C ASP A 28 -18.48 25.09 -0.83
N THR A 29 -19.28 26.02 -0.28
CA THR A 29 -18.99 27.46 -0.35
C THR A 29 -17.78 27.86 0.50
N THR A 30 -17.25 26.94 1.31
CA THR A 30 -16.04 27.11 2.13
C THR A 30 -14.78 26.58 1.45
N CYS A 31 -14.87 26.11 0.19
CA CYS A 31 -13.70 25.71 -0.57
C CYS A 31 -12.62 26.82 -0.59
N PRO A 32 -11.36 26.50 -0.25
CA PRO A 32 -10.25 27.47 -0.21
C PRO A 32 -10.00 28.12 -1.58
N ASP A 33 -10.15 27.35 -2.66
CA ASP A 33 -9.96 27.80 -4.03
C ASP A 33 -11.13 28.68 -4.53
N LYS A 34 -12.22 28.79 -3.74
CA LYS A 34 -13.44 29.54 -4.05
C LYS A 34 -14.07 29.13 -5.40
N VAL A 35 -13.81 27.91 -5.83
CA VAL A 35 -14.36 27.33 -7.05
C VAL A 35 -15.70 26.70 -6.72
N TYR A 36 -16.74 27.11 -7.45
CA TYR A 36 -18.05 26.48 -7.34
C TYR A 36 -18.09 25.20 -8.18
N GLY A 37 -18.15 24.05 -7.50
CA GLY A 37 -18.23 22.74 -8.15
C GLY A 37 -17.21 21.73 -7.64
N ILE A 38 -17.30 20.50 -8.13
CA ILE A 38 -16.34 19.43 -7.82
C ILE A 38 -15.02 19.75 -8.54
N HIS A 39 -13.94 19.90 -7.80
CA HIS A 39 -12.59 20.10 -8.34
C HIS A 39 -11.54 19.47 -7.44
N SER A 40 -10.38 19.17 -8.03
CA SER A 40 -9.25 18.58 -7.34
C SER A 40 -8.30 19.66 -6.82
N HIS A 41 -7.83 19.47 -5.60
CA HIS A 41 -6.88 20.36 -4.95
C HIS A 41 -5.44 19.94 -5.23
N ASN A 42 -4.54 20.92 -5.25
CA ASN A 42 -3.11 20.72 -5.29
C ASN A 42 -2.41 21.10 -3.97
N SER A 43 -3.19 21.42 -2.94
CA SER A 43 -2.68 21.76 -1.62
C SER A 43 -1.92 20.60 -1.01
N VAL A 44 -0.88 20.93 -0.25
CA VAL A 44 -0.05 19.96 0.46
C VAL A 44 0.18 20.52 1.85
N PHE A 45 -0.21 19.74 2.84
CA PHE A 45 -0.02 20.07 4.25
C PHE A 45 0.93 19.05 4.87
N TYR A 46 1.71 19.48 5.85
CA TYR A 46 2.50 18.56 6.66
C TYR A 46 2.26 18.76 8.15
N PHE A 47 2.50 17.69 8.90
CA PHE A 47 2.50 17.64 10.34
C PHE A 47 3.86 17.16 10.82
N ASP A 48 4.48 17.93 11.71
CA ASP A 48 5.77 17.56 12.30
C ASP A 48 5.57 16.78 13.60
N GLY A 49 5.86 15.48 13.57
CA GLY A 49 5.75 14.61 14.73
C GLY A 49 6.68 15.01 15.88
N ASN A 50 7.73 15.81 15.64
CA ASN A 50 8.60 16.32 16.71
C ASN A 50 8.03 17.56 17.40
N ASN A 51 7.09 18.26 16.78
CA ASN A 51 6.50 19.49 17.27
C ASN A 51 4.97 19.46 17.08
N PRO A 52 4.27 18.47 17.65
CA PRO A 52 2.84 18.24 17.41
C PRO A 52 1.97 19.45 17.81
N GLU A 53 2.44 20.27 18.75
CA GLU A 53 1.77 21.48 19.22
C GLU A 53 1.67 22.60 18.16
N LYS A 54 2.52 22.56 17.12
CA LYS A 54 2.43 23.49 15.98
C LYS A 54 1.27 23.17 15.05
N GLY A 55 0.70 21.97 15.15
CA GLY A 55 -0.34 21.51 14.26
C GLY A 55 0.16 21.33 12.82
N TRP A 56 -0.74 21.53 11.87
CA TRP A 56 -0.46 21.38 10.45
C TRP A 56 0.07 22.67 9.84
N SER A 57 0.91 22.56 8.81
CA SER A 57 1.49 23.70 8.09
C SER A 57 1.49 23.45 6.59
N ASP A 58 1.41 24.52 5.81
CA ASP A 58 1.46 24.47 4.35
C ASP A 58 2.90 24.25 3.84
N VAL A 59 3.02 23.57 2.71
CA VAL A 59 4.25 23.51 1.89
C VAL A 59 3.90 23.85 0.43
N PRO A 60 4.88 24.04 -0.48
CA PRO A 60 4.57 24.34 -1.87
C PRO A 60 3.51 23.38 -2.45
N PRO A 61 2.48 23.90 -3.13
CA PRO A 61 1.44 23.06 -3.70
C PRO A 61 1.97 22.29 -4.90
N MET A 62 1.37 21.12 -5.17
CA MET A 62 1.61 20.34 -6.39
C MET A 62 1.37 21.21 -7.63
N GLN A 63 2.02 20.89 -8.75
CA GLN A 63 1.80 21.62 -9.99
C GLN A 63 0.37 21.45 -10.52
N LEU A 64 -0.26 20.32 -10.20
CA LEU A 64 -1.58 19.95 -10.68
C LEU A 64 -2.48 19.51 -9.52
N GLY A 65 -3.77 19.86 -9.60
CA GLY A 65 -4.77 19.37 -8.66
C GLY A 65 -5.04 17.89 -8.90
N ARG A 66 -5.02 17.08 -7.82
CA ARG A 66 -5.16 15.61 -7.91
C ARG A 66 -6.12 15.08 -6.86
N ALA A 67 -6.95 14.11 -7.26
CA ALA A 67 -7.73 13.25 -6.37
C ALA A 67 -7.55 11.79 -6.82
N PHE A 68 -7.72 10.82 -5.92
CA PHE A 68 -7.48 9.39 -6.19
C PHE A 68 -6.06 9.09 -6.72
N HIS A 69 -5.09 9.91 -6.34
CA HIS A 69 -3.70 9.72 -6.70
C HIS A 69 -3.00 8.86 -5.65
N SER A 70 -1.86 8.31 -6.02
CA SER A 70 -0.98 7.62 -5.08
C SER A 70 0.23 8.50 -4.77
N ALA A 71 0.72 8.43 -3.53
CA ALA A 71 1.95 9.09 -3.13
C ALA A 71 2.86 8.08 -2.43
N VAL A 72 4.17 8.18 -2.67
CA VAL A 72 5.20 7.32 -2.04
C VAL A 72 6.45 8.12 -1.72
N THR A 73 7.25 7.63 -0.78
CA THR A 73 8.50 8.28 -0.36
C THR A 73 9.72 7.44 -0.69
N LEU A 74 10.73 8.08 -1.27
CA LEU A 74 12.04 7.46 -1.54
C LEU A 74 13.13 8.47 -1.21
N GLY A 75 13.88 8.19 -0.14
CA GLY A 75 14.84 9.15 0.44
C GLY A 75 14.11 10.35 1.06
N SER A 76 14.58 11.56 0.77
CA SER A 76 13.95 12.83 1.19
C SER A 76 12.92 13.35 0.18
N LYS A 77 12.41 12.50 -0.70
CA LYS A 77 11.51 12.92 -1.76
C LYS A 77 10.15 12.23 -1.65
N ILE A 78 9.11 13.01 -1.88
CA ILE A 78 7.73 12.55 -2.03
C ILE A 78 7.43 12.53 -3.52
N TYR A 79 6.95 11.41 -4.02
CA TYR A 79 6.57 11.21 -5.42
C TYR A 79 5.07 10.98 -5.51
N VAL A 80 4.43 11.59 -6.50
CA VAL A 80 2.98 11.50 -6.71
C VAL A 80 2.69 10.98 -8.12
N PHE A 81 1.80 10.00 -8.19
CA PHE A 81 1.41 9.29 -9.41
C PHE A 81 -0.11 9.27 -9.59
N GLY A 82 -0.55 9.40 -10.84
CA GLY A 82 -1.95 9.24 -11.23
C GLY A 82 -2.90 10.31 -10.68
N GLY A 83 -4.16 9.90 -10.51
CA GLY A 83 -5.30 10.77 -10.23
C GLY A 83 -5.86 11.42 -11.50
N SER A 84 -6.36 12.64 -11.40
CA SER A 84 -6.90 13.44 -12.51
C SER A 84 -5.84 13.95 -13.51
N SER A 85 -4.56 13.63 -13.29
CA SER A 85 -3.44 14.01 -14.16
C SER A 85 -2.52 12.80 -14.41
N THR A 86 -2.00 12.68 -15.63
CA THR A 86 -1.12 11.58 -16.05
C THR A 86 0.33 11.80 -15.65
N SER A 87 0.82 13.04 -15.66
CA SER A 87 2.23 13.35 -15.45
C SER A 87 2.60 13.21 -13.97
N PRO A 88 3.54 12.33 -13.57
CA PRO A 88 3.98 12.24 -12.18
C PRO A 88 4.84 13.44 -11.79
N GLU A 89 4.95 13.70 -10.49
CA GLU A 89 5.75 14.80 -9.95
C GLU A 89 6.38 14.43 -8.60
N TYR A 90 7.38 15.19 -8.18
CA TYR A 90 8.01 15.02 -6.88
C TYR A 90 8.33 16.33 -6.17
N LEU A 91 8.41 16.24 -4.84
CA LEU A 91 8.89 17.28 -3.93
C LEU A 91 10.09 16.76 -3.14
N ASP A 92 11.16 17.55 -3.06
CA ASP A 92 12.28 17.28 -2.15
C ASP A 92 12.08 18.02 -0.83
N ILE A 93 11.87 17.29 0.26
CA ILE A 93 11.56 17.88 1.56
C ILE A 93 12.77 18.59 2.19
N ASN A 94 13.99 18.36 1.68
CA ASN A 94 15.16 19.11 2.10
C ASN A 94 15.25 20.50 1.45
N ASP A 95 14.43 20.76 0.41
CA ASP A 95 14.34 22.04 -0.26
C ASP A 95 12.87 22.45 -0.47
N LEU A 96 12.15 22.64 0.64
CA LEU A 96 10.75 23.11 0.64
C LEU A 96 10.58 24.54 0.08
N LYS A 97 11.66 25.24 -0.30
CA LYS A 97 11.58 26.49 -1.04
C LYS A 97 11.45 26.25 -2.54
N SER A 98 11.86 25.09 -3.03
CA SER A 98 11.65 24.67 -4.40
C SER A 98 10.19 24.27 -4.63
N SER A 99 9.70 24.52 -5.84
CA SER A 99 8.41 23.99 -6.27
C SER A 99 8.52 22.50 -6.58
N TRP A 100 7.38 21.82 -6.59
CA TRP A 100 7.23 20.49 -7.18
C TRP A 100 7.83 20.44 -8.58
N LYS A 101 8.38 19.28 -8.96
CA LYS A 101 9.04 19.05 -10.25
C LYS A 101 8.36 17.91 -10.99
N LEU A 102 8.03 18.13 -12.26
CA LEU A 102 7.48 17.09 -13.13
C LEU A 102 8.54 16.02 -13.39
N LEU A 103 8.06 14.78 -13.43
CA LEU A 103 8.78 13.61 -13.90
C LEU A 103 8.45 13.36 -15.38
N PRO A 104 9.24 12.53 -16.07
CA PRO A 104 8.92 12.12 -17.43
C PRO A 104 7.55 11.44 -17.49
N GLU A 105 6.86 11.65 -18.61
CA GLU A 105 5.57 11.02 -18.88
C GLU A 105 5.66 9.49 -18.74
N PRO A 106 4.67 8.86 -18.10
CA PRO A 106 4.61 7.41 -18.03
C PRO A 106 4.54 6.79 -19.44
N PRO A 107 5.11 5.59 -19.64
CA PRO A 107 5.05 4.91 -20.94
C PRO A 107 3.62 4.57 -21.40
N LEU A 108 2.70 4.40 -20.46
CA LEU A 108 1.32 3.97 -20.66
C LEU A 108 0.37 4.66 -19.67
N GLU A 109 -0.93 4.54 -19.90
CA GLU A 109 -1.97 4.94 -18.96
C GLU A 109 -2.40 3.77 -18.05
N ASP A 110 -3.26 4.05 -17.06
CA ASP A 110 -3.84 3.08 -16.13
C ASP A 110 -2.81 2.42 -15.19
N MET A 111 -2.12 3.28 -14.44
CA MET A 111 -1.12 2.88 -13.44
C MET A 111 -1.77 2.27 -12.19
N SER A 112 -1.14 1.21 -11.68
CA SER A 112 -1.41 0.68 -10.33
C SER A 112 -0.85 1.60 -9.24
N TYR A 113 -1.11 1.23 -7.98
CA TYR A 113 -0.37 1.79 -6.85
C TYR A 113 1.14 1.53 -7.02
N PRO A 114 2.00 2.56 -6.90
CA PRO A 114 3.44 2.43 -7.04
C PRO A 114 4.08 1.73 -5.82
N VAL A 115 5.18 1.02 -6.03
CA VAL A 115 5.93 0.32 -4.99
C VAL A 115 7.38 0.82 -4.95
N VAL A 116 7.88 1.18 -3.77
CA VAL A 116 9.24 1.70 -3.62
C VAL A 116 10.23 0.56 -3.52
N ASP A 117 11.23 0.57 -4.41
CA ASP A 117 12.41 -0.29 -4.35
C ASP A 117 13.62 0.58 -3.97
N SER A 118 13.75 0.81 -2.67
CA SER A 118 14.75 1.73 -2.11
C SER A 118 16.18 1.25 -2.35
N ALA A 119 16.41 -0.07 -2.33
CA ALA A 119 17.73 -0.66 -2.55
C ALA A 119 18.26 -0.39 -3.97
N ASN A 120 17.36 -0.28 -4.95
CA ASN A 120 17.71 -0.05 -6.36
C ASN A 120 17.37 1.38 -6.84
N HIS A 121 17.05 2.31 -5.93
CA HIS A 121 16.76 3.71 -6.26
C HIS A 121 15.69 3.85 -7.36
N ARG A 122 14.61 3.08 -7.24
CA ARG A 122 13.54 3.07 -8.25
C ARG A 122 12.16 2.89 -7.63
N ILE A 123 11.15 3.25 -8.40
CA ILE A 123 9.73 3.08 -8.04
C ILE A 123 9.11 2.17 -9.10
N LEU A 124 8.54 1.05 -8.68
CA LEU A 124 7.88 0.10 -9.55
C LEU A 124 6.43 0.52 -9.79
N VAL A 125 5.99 0.46 -11.04
CA VAL A 125 4.62 0.79 -11.45
C VAL A 125 4.16 -0.26 -12.44
N HIS A 126 3.03 -0.90 -12.14
CA HIS A 126 2.35 -1.79 -13.06
C HIS A 126 1.33 -0.99 -13.88
N PHE A 127 1.21 -1.33 -15.16
CA PHE A 127 0.21 -0.76 -16.05
C PHE A 127 -0.83 -1.81 -16.38
N LYS A 128 -2.05 -1.59 -15.88
CA LYS A 128 -3.19 -2.51 -16.04
C LYS A 128 -3.65 -2.63 -17.49
N SER A 129 -3.36 -1.61 -18.31
CA SER A 129 -3.72 -1.57 -19.72
C SER A 129 -3.10 -2.71 -20.55
N ASN A 130 -1.93 -3.21 -20.16
CA ASN A 130 -1.25 -4.30 -20.87
C ASN A 130 -0.52 -5.29 -19.95
N ASP A 131 -0.80 -5.26 -18.64
CA ASP A 131 -0.20 -6.10 -17.63
C ASP A 131 1.34 -6.07 -17.57
N SER A 132 1.94 -4.91 -17.86
CA SER A 132 3.40 -4.73 -17.81
C SER A 132 3.86 -4.08 -16.50
N LEU A 133 5.08 -4.41 -16.08
CA LEU A 133 5.75 -3.80 -14.93
C LEU A 133 6.93 -2.95 -15.41
N TYR A 134 6.94 -1.69 -15.02
CA TYR A 134 8.05 -0.77 -15.23
C TYR A 134 8.67 -0.32 -13.91
N ALA A 135 9.90 0.19 -14.00
CA ALA A 135 10.55 0.95 -12.96
C ALA A 135 10.78 2.39 -13.44
N LEU A 136 10.43 3.36 -12.63
CA LEU A 136 10.97 4.72 -12.71
C LEU A 136 12.28 4.77 -11.91
N ASN A 137 13.40 4.86 -12.60
CA ASN A 137 14.70 5.12 -11.96
C ASN A 137 14.77 6.61 -11.60
N VAL A 138 14.95 6.93 -10.32
CA VAL A 138 14.80 8.31 -9.85
C VAL A 138 16.09 9.14 -9.92
N ASP A 139 17.23 8.49 -10.17
CA ASP A 139 18.52 9.16 -10.27
C ASP A 139 18.68 9.89 -11.62
N ASP A 140 18.19 9.29 -12.70
CA ASP A 140 18.20 9.84 -14.06
C ASP A 140 16.80 10.23 -14.56
N ASN A 141 15.76 10.00 -13.75
CA ASN A 141 14.35 10.18 -14.10
C ASN A 141 14.05 9.49 -15.44
N ASN A 142 14.18 8.17 -15.48
CA ASN A 142 13.91 7.40 -16.68
C ASN A 142 13.07 6.15 -16.40
N TRP A 143 12.16 5.84 -17.31
CA TRP A 143 11.33 4.65 -17.25
C TRP A 143 12.04 3.46 -17.91
N CYS A 144 11.99 2.31 -17.24
CA CYS A 144 12.56 1.05 -17.71
C CYS A 144 11.53 -0.06 -17.62
N LEU A 145 11.28 -0.76 -18.72
CA LEU A 145 10.43 -1.95 -18.74
C LEU A 145 11.14 -3.10 -18.01
N LEU A 146 10.52 -3.64 -16.96
CA LEU A 146 11.04 -4.82 -16.25
C LEU A 146 10.43 -6.11 -16.80
N LYS A 147 9.12 -6.09 -17.10
CA LYS A 147 8.37 -7.24 -17.58
C LYS A 147 7.19 -6.80 -18.42
N ASP A 148 7.08 -7.28 -19.65
CA ASP A 148 6.02 -6.94 -20.61
C ASP A 148 4.72 -7.75 -20.42
N ASP A 149 4.81 -8.89 -19.74
CA ASP A 149 3.72 -9.81 -19.41
C ASP A 149 3.73 -10.17 -17.91
N PHE A 150 3.85 -9.16 -17.04
CA PHE A 150 3.88 -9.36 -15.59
C PHE A 150 2.63 -10.12 -15.10
N GLY A 151 1.53 -9.93 -15.82
CA GLY A 151 0.24 -10.52 -15.55
C GLY A 151 -0.51 -9.75 -14.48
N GLY A 152 -1.53 -10.39 -13.90
CA GLY A 152 -2.43 -9.75 -12.95
C GLY A 152 -1.67 -9.17 -11.75
N TRP A 153 -1.73 -7.84 -11.64
CA TRP A 153 -1.46 -7.12 -10.40
C TRP A 153 -2.68 -7.30 -9.49
N PRO A 154 -2.50 -7.76 -8.25
CA PRO A 154 -3.64 -7.96 -7.37
C PRO A 154 -4.36 -6.64 -7.12
N ASP A 155 -5.69 -6.69 -6.97
CA ASP A 155 -6.52 -5.52 -6.62
C ASP A 155 -6.22 -4.92 -5.24
N SER A 156 -5.21 -5.45 -4.52
CA SER A 156 -4.72 -4.88 -3.28
C SER A 156 -4.06 -3.53 -3.55
N GLU A 157 -4.45 -2.52 -2.77
CA GLU A 157 -3.86 -1.17 -2.83
C GLU A 157 -2.44 -1.10 -2.25
N SER A 158 -1.85 -2.25 -1.90
CA SER A 158 -0.62 -2.29 -1.12
C SER A 158 0.26 -3.48 -1.48
N SER A 159 1.52 -3.19 -1.82
CA SER A 159 2.56 -4.18 -2.11
C SER A 159 3.89 -3.66 -1.58
N VAL A 160 4.77 -4.57 -1.17
CA VAL A 160 6.03 -4.24 -0.49
C VAL A 160 7.17 -5.10 -1.03
N ILE A 161 8.40 -4.59 -0.95
CA ILE A 161 9.58 -5.34 -1.36
C ILE A 161 10.38 -5.73 -0.11
N VAL A 162 10.70 -7.01 0.01
CA VAL A 162 11.63 -7.54 1.02
C VAL A 162 12.64 -8.41 0.29
N ASP A 163 13.93 -8.12 0.46
CA ASP A 163 15.04 -8.88 -0.13
C ASP A 163 14.90 -9.17 -1.64
N ASN A 164 14.57 -8.14 -2.43
CA ASN A 164 14.28 -8.21 -3.88
C ASN A 164 13.04 -9.04 -4.28
N VAL A 165 12.22 -9.45 -3.33
CA VAL A 165 10.95 -10.11 -3.60
C VAL A 165 9.80 -9.12 -3.37
N LEU A 166 9.01 -8.89 -4.41
CA LEU A 166 7.77 -8.12 -4.35
C LEU A 166 6.66 -9.01 -3.77
N TYR A 167 6.09 -8.57 -2.66
CA TYR A 167 4.99 -9.20 -1.96
C TYR A 167 3.72 -8.41 -2.11
N SER A 168 2.63 -9.11 -2.38
CA SER A 168 1.29 -8.55 -2.50
C SER A 168 0.27 -9.51 -1.92
N LEU A 169 -0.94 -9.02 -1.66
CA LEU A 169 -2.07 -9.85 -1.26
C LEU A 169 -3.07 -9.99 -2.40
N SER A 170 -3.50 -11.22 -2.66
CA SER A 170 -4.53 -11.54 -3.64
C SER A 170 -5.80 -12.01 -2.91
N PRO A 171 -6.98 -11.46 -3.23
CA PRO A 171 -8.22 -11.92 -2.62
C PRO A 171 -8.48 -13.38 -3.00
N TYR A 172 -8.87 -14.18 -2.01
CA TYR A 172 -9.06 -15.62 -2.19
C TYR A 172 -10.48 -16.01 -1.78
N GLY A 173 -11.31 -16.50 -2.69
CA GLY A 173 -12.68 -16.95 -2.35
C GLY A 173 -13.72 -15.83 -2.40
N ALA A 174 -14.30 -15.42 -1.26
CA ALA A 174 -15.42 -14.47 -1.25
C ALA A 174 -14.97 -13.06 -1.67
N PRO A 175 -15.78 -12.33 -2.47
CA PRO A 175 -15.45 -10.97 -2.88
C PRO A 175 -15.25 -10.05 -1.66
N GLY A 176 -14.18 -9.26 -1.68
CA GLY A 176 -13.92 -8.22 -0.68
C GLY A 176 -13.10 -8.63 0.54
N PHE A 177 -12.55 -9.85 0.59
CA PHE A 177 -11.73 -10.33 1.70
C PHE A 177 -10.49 -11.12 1.26
N PHE A 178 -9.38 -10.93 1.97
CA PHE A 178 -8.22 -11.80 1.96
C PHE A 178 -8.42 -12.93 2.97
N PHE A 179 -8.43 -14.17 2.46
CA PHE A 179 -8.50 -15.36 3.31
C PHE A 179 -7.09 -15.88 3.54
N PHE A 180 -6.73 -16.10 4.79
CA PHE A 180 -5.48 -16.76 5.15
C PHE A 180 -5.82 -18.24 5.36
N PRO A 181 -5.50 -19.12 4.41
CA PRO A 181 -5.95 -20.49 4.49
C PRO A 181 -5.41 -21.12 5.78
N GLN A 182 -6.32 -21.49 6.70
CA GLN A 182 -6.19 -22.79 7.35
C GLN A 182 -6.09 -23.81 6.21
N SER A 183 -5.41 -24.93 6.39
CA SER A 183 -5.37 -26.00 5.38
C SER A 183 -6.80 -26.48 5.03
N ASP A 184 -7.52 -25.79 4.14
CA ASP A 184 -8.99 -25.82 4.21
C ASP A 184 -9.64 -26.60 3.07
N GLN A 185 -10.56 -27.49 3.46
CA GLN A 185 -11.40 -28.30 2.58
C GLN A 185 -12.24 -27.43 1.63
N ILE A 186 -12.45 -26.15 1.94
CA ILE A 186 -13.11 -25.16 1.09
C ILE A 186 -12.24 -24.83 -0.15
N SER A 187 -10.93 -24.75 -0.02
CA SER A 187 -10.02 -24.56 -1.16
C SER A 187 -10.01 -25.77 -2.11
N PHE A 188 -10.19 -26.96 -1.54
CA PHE A 188 -10.43 -28.18 -2.31
C PHE A 188 -11.82 -28.17 -2.96
N PHE A 189 -12.86 -27.76 -2.22
CA PHE A 189 -14.23 -27.67 -2.70
C PHE A 189 -14.38 -26.66 -3.85
N LEU A 190 -13.86 -25.44 -3.71
CA LEU A 190 -13.91 -24.41 -4.76
C LEU A 190 -13.16 -24.84 -6.01
N ARG A 191 -11.99 -25.51 -5.87
CA ARG A 191 -11.29 -26.13 -7.00
C ARG A 191 -12.09 -27.26 -7.65
N ALA A 192 -12.66 -28.14 -6.84
CA ALA A 192 -13.49 -29.25 -7.33
C ALA A 192 -14.72 -28.78 -8.11
N HIS A 193 -15.19 -27.54 -7.86
CA HIS A 193 -16.33 -26.94 -8.54
C HIS A 193 -15.92 -25.85 -9.57
N GLY A 194 -14.63 -25.65 -9.83
CA GLY A 194 -14.15 -24.68 -10.82
C GLY A 194 -14.40 -23.21 -10.46
N LEU A 195 -14.62 -22.90 -9.18
CA LEU A 195 -14.99 -21.57 -8.67
C LEU A 195 -13.84 -20.84 -7.95
N GLY A 196 -12.58 -21.26 -8.15
CA GLY A 196 -11.40 -20.67 -7.52
C GLY A 196 -10.26 -20.43 -8.52
N GLY A 197 -9.46 -19.38 -8.28
CA GLY A 197 -8.24 -19.12 -9.04
C GLY A 197 -7.15 -20.18 -8.83
N ASN A 198 -6.13 -20.18 -9.70
CA ASN A 198 -4.98 -21.10 -9.61
C ASN A 198 -4.08 -20.85 -8.38
N GLU A 199 -4.22 -19.71 -7.72
CA GLU A 199 -3.38 -19.31 -6.59
C GLU A 199 -3.70 -20.17 -5.35
N THR A 200 -2.65 -20.73 -4.73
CA THR A 200 -2.76 -21.64 -3.57
C THR A 200 -2.70 -20.90 -2.24
N SER A 201 -2.51 -19.58 -2.26
CA SER A 201 -2.25 -18.73 -1.11
C SER A 201 -2.68 -17.30 -1.43
N SER A 202 -3.19 -16.58 -0.43
CA SER A 202 -3.47 -15.15 -0.53
C SER A 202 -2.22 -14.28 -0.54
N LEU A 203 -1.08 -14.81 -0.12
CA LEU A 203 0.21 -14.13 -0.27
C LEU A 203 0.76 -14.45 -1.65
N VAL A 204 1.06 -13.42 -2.45
CA VAL A 204 1.75 -13.55 -3.74
C VAL A 204 3.17 -13.03 -3.58
N ALA A 205 4.13 -13.73 -4.16
CA ALA A 205 5.54 -13.35 -4.14
C ALA A 205 6.13 -13.40 -5.56
N TYR A 206 6.84 -12.35 -5.93
CA TYR A 206 7.51 -12.23 -7.22
C TYR A 206 8.98 -11.87 -7.01
N ASP A 207 9.87 -12.71 -7.49
CA ASP A 207 11.30 -12.46 -7.46
C ASP A 207 11.68 -11.47 -8.56
N LEU A 208 12.08 -10.25 -8.18
CA LEU A 208 12.44 -9.20 -9.13
C LEU A 208 13.78 -9.46 -9.82
N ALA A 209 14.66 -10.25 -9.21
CA ALA A 209 15.96 -10.58 -9.77
C ALA A 209 15.86 -11.73 -10.78
N GLU A 210 15.10 -12.77 -10.43
CA GLU A 210 14.85 -13.93 -11.28
C GLU A 210 13.68 -13.73 -12.25
N ASN A 211 12.93 -12.64 -12.12
CA ASN A 211 11.79 -12.28 -12.97
C ASN A 211 10.73 -13.39 -13.04
N LYS A 212 10.40 -13.96 -11.88
CA LYS A 212 9.49 -15.12 -11.78
C LYS A 212 8.61 -15.07 -10.53
N ARG A 213 7.40 -15.62 -10.64
CA ARG A 213 6.54 -15.88 -9.48
C ARG A 213 7.15 -16.99 -8.62
N LEU A 214 7.09 -16.82 -7.31
CA LEU A 214 7.49 -17.81 -6.33
C LEU A 214 6.26 -18.53 -5.76
N PRO A 215 6.34 -19.84 -5.51
CA PRO A 215 5.28 -20.52 -4.77
C PRO A 215 5.26 -19.99 -3.33
N THR A 216 4.06 -19.84 -2.77
CA THR A 216 3.86 -19.27 -1.45
C THR A 216 2.97 -20.16 -0.58
N ARG A 217 3.24 -20.17 0.72
CA ARG A 217 2.48 -20.95 1.70
C ARG A 217 2.41 -20.26 3.05
N TRP A 218 1.24 -20.27 3.67
CA TRP A 218 1.07 -19.92 5.08
C TRP A 218 1.34 -21.16 5.95
N LEU A 219 2.35 -21.09 6.83
CA LEU A 219 2.67 -22.15 7.79
C LEU A 219 1.91 -22.00 9.10
N SER A 220 1.58 -20.76 9.47
CA SER A 220 0.76 -20.49 10.64
C SER A 220 -0.71 -20.47 10.29
N ARG A 221 -1.55 -21.00 11.19
CA ARG A 221 -3.00 -20.89 11.06
C ARG A 221 -3.41 -19.49 11.53
N PHE A 222 -4.11 -18.73 10.69
CA PHE A 222 -4.75 -17.49 11.11
C PHE A 222 -6.24 -17.74 11.31
N GLN A 223 -6.84 -17.02 12.27
CA GLN A 223 -8.28 -17.02 12.47
C GLN A 223 -8.86 -15.76 11.85
N GLY A 224 -9.73 -15.94 10.86
CA GLY A 224 -10.47 -14.84 10.25
C GLY A 224 -9.96 -14.46 8.86
N TYR A 225 -10.36 -13.26 8.45
CA TYR A 225 -10.09 -12.67 7.15
C TYR A 225 -9.65 -11.21 7.35
N ALA A 226 -8.84 -10.69 6.43
CA ALA A 226 -8.62 -9.25 6.33
C ALA A 226 -9.50 -8.70 5.20
N PRO A 227 -10.09 -7.50 5.31
CA PRO A 227 -10.82 -6.89 4.20
C PRO A 227 -9.87 -6.62 3.03
N SER A 228 -10.40 -6.55 1.80
CA SER A 228 -9.61 -6.19 0.60
C SER A 228 -9.01 -4.79 0.67
N THR A 229 -9.50 -3.96 1.60
CA THR A 229 -8.96 -2.63 1.93
C THR A 229 -7.78 -2.67 2.91
N ALA A 230 -7.31 -3.86 3.30
CA ALA A 230 -6.15 -3.99 4.17
C ALA A 230 -4.84 -3.61 3.44
N TYR A 231 -3.95 -2.98 4.17
CA TYR A 231 -2.62 -2.59 3.70
C TYR A 231 -1.58 -3.60 4.16
N LEU A 232 -0.66 -3.93 3.25
CA LEU A 232 0.52 -4.73 3.53
C LEU A 232 1.70 -3.79 3.79
N VAL A 233 2.32 -3.93 4.95
CA VAL A 233 3.37 -3.03 5.43
C VAL A 233 4.63 -3.83 5.72
N HIS A 234 5.78 -3.33 5.26
CA HIS A 234 7.08 -3.83 5.68
C HIS A 234 7.50 -3.19 6.99
N THR A 235 7.74 -4.01 8.01
CA THR A 235 8.08 -3.55 9.37
C THR A 235 9.56 -3.76 9.71
N GLY A 236 10.37 -4.13 8.72
CA GLY A 236 11.81 -4.33 8.86
C GLY A 236 12.24 -5.81 8.88
N GLY A 237 13.43 -6.07 8.36
CA GLY A 237 13.93 -7.43 8.14
C GLY A 237 12.96 -8.23 7.27
N SER A 238 12.61 -9.44 7.69
CA SER A 238 11.61 -10.27 7.02
C SER A 238 10.19 -10.09 7.54
N ASN A 239 9.94 -9.11 8.41
CA ASN A 239 8.66 -8.94 9.09
C ASN A 239 7.70 -8.06 8.27
N LEU A 240 6.52 -8.61 8.03
CA LEU A 240 5.41 -7.95 7.37
C LEU A 240 4.23 -7.82 8.33
N CYS A 241 3.36 -6.84 8.04
CA CYS A 241 2.15 -6.59 8.80
C CYS A 241 1.01 -6.33 7.83
N VAL A 242 -0.12 -7.00 8.03
CA VAL A 242 -1.38 -6.65 7.37
C VAL A 242 -2.21 -5.85 8.34
N VAL A 243 -2.64 -4.66 7.94
CA VAL A 243 -3.35 -3.72 8.82
C VAL A 243 -4.59 -3.16 8.13
N TRP A 244 -5.69 -3.02 8.86
CA TRP A 244 -6.93 -2.44 8.35
C TRP A 244 -7.71 -1.73 9.44
N HIS A 245 -8.56 -0.81 9.02
CA HIS A 245 -9.56 -0.22 9.89
C HIS A 245 -10.81 -1.09 9.96
N SER A 246 -11.20 -1.47 11.17
CA SER A 246 -12.46 -2.16 11.43
C SER A 246 -13.52 -1.15 11.87
N VAL A 247 -14.38 -0.76 10.93
CA VAL A 247 -15.47 0.21 11.16
C VAL A 247 -16.43 -0.27 12.26
N ALA A 248 -16.69 -1.58 12.32
CA ALA A 248 -17.64 -2.15 13.28
C ALA A 248 -17.17 -2.07 14.73
N SER A 249 -15.86 -2.17 14.96
CA SER A 249 -15.25 -2.08 16.29
C SER A 249 -14.59 -0.74 16.57
N ASN A 250 -14.54 0.16 15.57
CA ASN A 250 -13.77 1.40 15.57
C ASN A 250 -12.31 1.17 16.03
N THR A 251 -11.70 0.09 15.54
CA THR A 251 -10.32 -0.26 15.89
C THR A 251 -9.46 -0.39 14.66
N LEU A 252 -8.17 -0.13 14.85
CA LEU A 252 -7.14 -0.53 13.92
C LEU A 252 -6.76 -1.99 14.22
N GLU A 253 -7.07 -2.90 13.31
CA GLU A 253 -6.78 -4.32 13.46
C GLU A 253 -5.58 -4.70 12.59
N TYR A 254 -4.74 -5.62 13.09
CA TYR A 254 -3.54 -6.03 12.37
C TYR A 254 -3.09 -7.46 12.66
N ILE A 255 -2.36 -8.03 11.71
CA ILE A 255 -1.71 -9.33 11.79
C ILE A 255 -0.24 -9.18 11.40
N LYS A 256 0.67 -9.58 12.29
CA LYS A 256 2.11 -9.62 12.02
C LYS A 256 2.53 -11.02 11.62
N PHE A 257 3.43 -11.11 10.66
CA PHE A 257 4.03 -12.35 10.21
C PHE A 257 5.42 -12.07 9.63
N CYS A 258 6.22 -13.11 9.44
CA CYS A 258 7.46 -13.01 8.71
C CYS A 258 7.44 -13.92 7.49
N VAL A 259 8.19 -13.52 6.47
CA VAL A 259 8.39 -14.29 5.24
C VAL A 259 9.79 -14.91 5.24
N THR A 260 9.89 -16.15 4.83
CA THR A 260 11.17 -16.85 4.69
C THR A 260 11.17 -17.64 3.39
N ARG A 261 12.35 -17.87 2.81
CA ARG A 261 12.48 -18.67 1.59
C ARG A 261 13.24 -19.95 1.90
N ASP A 262 12.68 -21.09 1.52
CA ASP A 262 13.31 -22.39 1.74
C ASP A 262 14.32 -22.73 0.62
N SER A 263 14.98 -23.88 0.73
CA SER A 263 15.97 -24.36 -0.25
C SER A 263 15.38 -24.72 -1.62
N SER A 264 14.06 -24.95 -1.70
CA SER A 264 13.34 -25.15 -2.96
C SER A 264 12.98 -23.83 -3.65
N GLY A 265 13.08 -22.72 -2.92
CA GLY A 265 12.70 -21.39 -3.37
C GLY A 265 11.25 -21.02 -3.04
N GLU A 266 10.51 -21.86 -2.29
CA GLU A 266 9.17 -21.56 -1.82
C GLU A 266 9.22 -20.54 -0.68
N VAL A 267 8.31 -19.58 -0.71
CA VAL A 267 8.15 -18.58 0.34
C VAL A 267 7.15 -19.09 1.37
N HIS A 268 7.57 -19.09 2.63
CA HIS A 268 6.75 -19.45 3.77
C HIS A 268 6.45 -18.23 4.62
N ALA A 269 5.16 -18.00 4.91
CA ALA A 269 4.68 -16.98 5.82
C ALA A 269 4.29 -17.61 7.17
N ARG A 270 4.84 -17.08 8.26
CA ARG A 270 4.66 -17.62 9.63
C ARG A 270 4.53 -16.49 10.66
N ASP A 271 3.97 -16.79 11.83
CA ASP A 271 3.92 -15.84 12.94
C ASP A 271 5.30 -15.28 13.28
N SER A 272 5.40 -13.97 13.40
CA SER A 272 6.59 -13.28 13.86
C SER A 272 6.95 -13.59 15.31
N GLU A 273 5.99 -13.99 16.14
CA GLU A 273 6.20 -14.22 17.59
C GLU A 273 6.55 -15.68 17.93
N SER A 274 6.55 -16.58 16.94
CA SER A 274 6.93 -17.98 17.11
C SER A 274 8.44 -18.18 16.84
N GLU A 275 9.25 -18.22 17.90
CA GLU A 275 10.71 -18.44 17.80
C GLU A 275 11.13 -19.92 17.75
N THR A 276 10.22 -20.87 17.89
CA THR A 276 10.57 -22.30 17.95
C THR A 276 10.40 -23.00 16.60
N GLN A 277 11.38 -23.81 16.21
CA GLN A 277 11.19 -24.89 15.24
C GLN A 277 10.15 -25.86 15.84
N VAL A 278 8.88 -25.75 15.45
CA VAL A 278 7.83 -26.60 16.00
C VAL A 278 7.49 -27.71 14.99
N SER A 279 7.63 -28.96 15.45
CA SER A 279 7.29 -30.18 14.74
C SER A 279 5.80 -30.24 14.38
N GLU A 280 5.49 -30.86 13.23
CA GLU A 280 4.16 -30.96 12.60
C GLU A 280 3.01 -31.60 13.43
N SER A 281 3.23 -31.99 14.70
CA SER A 281 2.29 -32.80 15.48
C SER A 281 1.52 -32.08 16.61
N GLU A 282 1.66 -30.76 16.81
CA GLU A 282 0.91 -30.06 17.86
C GLU A 282 -0.29 -29.28 17.29
N THR A 283 -1.42 -29.34 18.02
CA THR A 283 -2.66 -28.64 17.70
C THR A 283 -2.45 -27.13 17.76
N TRP A 284 -2.20 -26.52 16.59
CA TRP A 284 -2.09 -25.07 16.43
C TRP A 284 -3.35 -24.34 16.89
N LEU A 285 -3.22 -23.44 17.87
CA LEU A 285 -4.18 -22.35 18.07
C LEU A 285 -3.98 -21.34 16.93
N PRO A 286 -5.06 -20.89 16.28
CA PRO A 286 -4.92 -19.94 15.18
C PRO A 286 -4.60 -18.52 15.69
N ILE A 287 -3.85 -17.75 14.89
CA ILE A 287 -3.47 -16.37 15.18
C ILE A 287 -4.66 -15.46 14.94
N GLU A 288 -5.09 -14.75 15.97
CA GLU A 288 -6.13 -13.73 15.88
C GLU A 288 -5.55 -12.36 15.56
N ALA A 289 -6.33 -11.53 14.86
CA ALA A 289 -5.98 -10.13 14.63
C ALA A 289 -5.86 -9.37 15.95
N LYS A 290 -4.73 -8.69 16.15
CA LYS A 290 -4.52 -7.79 17.27
C LYS A 290 -5.27 -6.48 17.01
N LYS A 291 -5.77 -5.83 18.07
CA LYS A 291 -6.56 -4.59 17.97
C LYS A 291 -5.88 -3.44 18.70
N LEU A 292 -5.86 -2.28 18.06
CA LEU A 292 -5.48 -1.00 18.64
C LEU A 292 -6.75 -0.13 18.66
N GLN A 293 -7.14 0.30 19.86
CA GLN A 293 -8.28 1.20 20.02
C GLN A 293 -7.95 2.56 19.42
N ILE A 294 -8.88 3.11 18.66
CA ILE A 294 -8.78 4.45 18.13
C ILE A 294 -9.51 5.36 19.11
N ASP A 295 -8.81 6.36 19.64
CA ASP A 295 -9.41 7.32 20.58
C ASP A 295 -10.37 8.25 19.83
N ASP A 296 -11.66 8.19 20.19
CA ASP A 296 -12.75 8.99 19.61
C ASP A 296 -12.55 10.50 19.74
N SER A 297 -11.63 10.95 20.61
CA SER A 297 -11.25 12.38 20.68
C SER A 297 -10.52 12.90 19.43
N VAL A 298 -10.14 12.01 18.50
CA VAL A 298 -9.33 12.34 17.32
C VAL A 298 -10.09 12.20 15.98
N ILE A 299 -11.24 11.54 15.94
CA ILE A 299 -11.96 11.24 14.68
C ILE A 299 -13.37 11.81 14.68
N ASP A 300 -13.59 12.84 13.87
CA ASP A 300 -14.92 13.33 13.52
C ASP A 300 -15.59 12.32 12.56
N ALA A 301 -16.84 11.97 12.84
CA ALA A 301 -17.55 10.77 12.37
C ALA A 301 -17.86 10.71 10.86
N ASN A 302 -17.23 11.56 10.05
CA ASN A 302 -17.40 11.61 8.59
C ASN A 302 -16.16 11.13 7.80
N VAL A 303 -15.10 10.68 8.48
CA VAL A 303 -13.80 10.39 7.86
C VAL A 303 -13.56 8.88 7.80
N CYS A 304 -14.03 8.26 6.71
CA CYS A 304 -13.69 6.88 6.38
C CYS A 304 -12.63 6.87 5.28
N GLN A 305 -11.39 7.17 5.66
CA GLN A 305 -10.18 6.65 5.01
C GLN A 305 -9.02 6.93 5.97
N ILE A 306 -8.63 5.88 6.69
CA ILE A 306 -7.48 5.91 7.57
C ILE A 306 -6.23 5.88 6.69
N SER A 307 -5.45 6.95 6.76
CA SER A 307 -4.05 6.97 6.36
C SER A 307 -3.25 6.25 7.44
N LEU A 308 -2.65 5.11 7.09
CA LEU A 308 -1.74 4.38 7.98
C LEU A 308 -0.30 4.54 7.51
N LEU A 309 0.51 5.05 8.45
CA LEU A 309 1.96 5.17 8.47
C LEU A 309 2.55 6.35 7.71
#